data_AF-A0A645IAW9-F1
#
_entry.id   AF-A0A645IAW9-F1
#
_cell.length_a   1.000
_cell.length_b   1.000
_cell.length_c   1.000
_cell.angle_alpha   90.00
_cell.angle_beta   90.00
_cell.angle_gamma   90.00
#
_symmetry.space_group_name_H-M   'P 1'
#
loop_
_entity.id
_entity.type
_entity.pdbx_description
1 polymer ?
#
loop_
_entity_poly.entity_id
_entity_poly.type
_entity_poly.pdbx_seq_one_letter_code
_entity_poly.pdbx_strand_id
1 'polypeptide(L)' 'MIIKYPETVLVSSAIIMEVPMVDKVEEEFYNIVKDGDIVRVDADNGIITIL' A
#
# COMPACT_ATOMS: atom_id res chain seq x y z
N MET A 1 -3.23 -2.21 -1.57
CA MET A 1 -3.08 -2.27 -0.09
C MET A 1 -1.69 -1.78 0.28
N ILE A 2 -1.58 -0.91 1.28
CA ILE A 2 -0.28 -0.41 1.77
C ILE A 2 -0.10 -0.90 3.21
N ILE A 3 0.96 -1.64 3.51
CA ILE A 3 1.17 -2.28 4.81
C ILE A 3 2.62 -2.08 5.25
N LYS A 4 2.81 -1.55 6.46
CA LYS A 4 4.15 -1.27 7.01
C LYS A 4 4.94 -2.55 7.35
N TYR A 5 4.25 -3.56 7.88
CA TYR A 5 4.83 -4.84 8.30
C TYR A 5 3.94 -6.00 7.83
N PRO A 6 4.04 -6.43 6.55
CA PRO A 6 3.22 -7.52 6.05
C PRO A 6 3.69 -8.88 6.54
N GLU A 7 2.74 -9.75 6.90
CA GLU A 7 3.02 -11.16 7.17
C GLU A 7 3.12 -11.95 5.86
N THR A 8 3.91 -13.02 5.84
CA THR A 8 4.15 -13.84 4.63
C THR A 8 2.88 -14.49 4.08
N VAL A 9 1.96 -14.90 4.96
CA VAL A 9 0.64 -15.46 4.59
C VAL A 9 -0.24 -14.41 3.89
N LEU A 10 -0.10 -13.16 4.30
CA LEU A 10 -0.86 -12.06 3.74
C LEU A 10 -0.31 -11.66 2.36
N VAL A 11 1.02 -11.71 2.19
CA VAL A 11 1.67 -11.53 0.87
C VAL A 11 1.23 -12.61 -0.10
N SER A 12 1.25 -13.90 0.29
CA SER A 12 0.83 -14.99 -0.60
C SER A 12 -0.64 -14.87 -1.01
N SER A 13 -1.51 -14.48 -0.06
CA SER A 13 -2.93 -14.26 -0.32
C SER A 13 -3.13 -13.10 -1.30
N ALA A 14 -2.38 -12.01 -1.17
CA ALA A 14 -2.48 -10.87 -2.09
C ALA A 14 -2.07 -11.22 -3.52
N ILE A 15 -1.04 -12.07 -3.69
CA ILE A 15 -0.64 -12.58 -5.00
C ILE A 15 -1.78 -13.41 -5.63
N ILE A 16 -2.38 -14.33 -4.86
CA ILE A 16 -3.47 -15.20 -5.35
C ILE A 16 -4.71 -14.38 -5.74
N MET A 17 -5.02 -13.33 -4.97
CA MET A 17 -6.17 -12.47 -5.22
C MET A 17 -5.90 -11.36 -6.25
N GLU A 18 -4.70 -11.31 -6.83
CA GLU A 18 -4.27 -10.24 -7.74
C GLU A 18 -4.45 -8.84 -7.14
N VAL A 19 -4.26 -8.72 -5.82
CA VAL A 19 -4.37 -7.45 -5.10
C VAL A 19 -2.98 -6.82 -4.99
N PRO A 20 -2.77 -5.59 -5.52
CA PRO A 20 -1.48 -4.92 -5.41
C PRO A 20 -1.18 -4.60 -3.95
N MET A 21 0.03 -4.99 -3.52
CA MET A 21 0.53 -4.79 -2.16
C MET A 21 1.80 -3.97 -2.20
N VAL A 22 1.87 -2.94 -1.37
CA VAL A 22 3.04 -2.07 -1.23
C VAL A 22 3.49 -2.07 0.22
N ASP A 23 4.78 -2.31 0.46
CA ASP A 23 5.43 -2.22 1.75
C ASP A 23 6.49 -1.10 1.78
N LYS A 24 7.06 -0.82 2.95
CA LYS A 24 8.20 0.12 3.14
C LYS A 24 7.99 1.55 2.63
N VAL A 25 6.74 2.02 2.60
CA VAL A 25 6.44 3.44 2.36
C VAL A 25 6.99 4.29 3.51
N GLU A 26 7.42 5.51 3.22
CA GLU A 26 7.92 6.47 4.20
C GLU A 26 6.95 6.66 5.36
N GLU A 27 7.46 6.81 6.59
CA GLU A 27 6.59 6.95 7.77
C GLU A 27 5.69 8.19 7.71
N GLU A 28 6.15 9.25 7.03
CA GLU A 28 5.40 10.48 6.85
C GLU A 28 4.08 10.24 6.09
N PHE A 29 4.04 9.28 5.16
CA PHE A 29 2.82 8.90 4.44
C PHE A 29 1.68 8.51 5.39
N TYR A 30 1.98 7.73 6.43
CA TYR A 30 0.97 7.30 7.41
C TYR A 30 0.49 8.44 8.32
N ASN A 31 1.26 9.53 8.42
CA ASN A 31 0.87 10.73 9.16
C ASN A 31 0.07 11.71 8.29
N ILE A 32 0.32 11.72 6.97
CA ILE A 32 -0.34 12.61 6.01
C ILE A 32 -1.72 12.07 5.64
N VAL A 33 -1.83 10.76 5.34
CA VAL A 33 -3.08 10.13 4.91
C VAL A 33 -4.05 10.00 6.07
N LYS A 34 -5.29 10.43 5.84
CA LYS A 34 -6.39 10.33 6.79
C LYS A 34 -7.54 9.52 6.23
N ASP A 35 -8.39 9.04 7.12
CA ASP A 35 -9.61 8.34 6.75
C ASP A 35 -10.50 9.27 5.90
N GLY A 36 -10.86 8.80 4.70
CA GLY A 36 -11.63 9.56 3.72
C GLY A 36 -10.81 10.12 2.55
N ASP A 37 -9.48 10.10 2.64
CA ASP A 37 -8.61 10.51 1.53
C ASP A 37 -8.65 9.49 0.40
N ILE A 38 -8.60 9.99 -0.84
CA ILE A 38 -8.49 9.13 -2.03
C ILE A 38 -7.02 9.03 -2.39
N VAL A 39 -6.49 7.80 -2.37
CA VAL A 39 -5.09 7.54 -2.71
C VAL A 39 -5.02 6.71 -3.99
N ARG A 40 -4.27 7.20 -4.96
CA ARG A 40 -3.88 6.44 -6.15
C ARG A 40 -2.58 5.71 -5.87
N VAL A 41 -2.59 4.39 -6.04
CA VAL A 41 -1.42 3.53 -5.85
C VAL A 41 -1.06 2.88 -7.18
N ASP A 42 0.13 3.18 -7.67
CA ASP A 42 0.76 2.54 -8.81
C ASP A 42 1.89 1.65 -8.29
N ALA A 43 1.58 0.37 -8.13
CA ALA A 43 2.54 -0.61 -7.60
C ALA A 43 3.59 -1.03 -8.64
N ASP A 44 3.32 -0.84 -9.93
CA ASP A 44 4.25 -1.19 -11.01
C ASP A 44 5.41 -0.20 -11.08
N ASN A 45 5.10 1.09 -10.90
CA ASN A 45 6.10 2.17 -10.89
C ASN A 45 6.54 2.56 -9.47
N GLY A 46 5.92 2.00 -8.43
CA GLY A 46 6.22 2.33 -7.03
C GLY A 46 5.81 3.75 -6.64
N ILE A 47 4.74 4.29 -7.24
CA ILE A 47 4.28 5.67 -7.03
C ILE A 47 2.97 5.66 -6.24
N ILE A 48 2.91 6.47 -5.19
CA ILE A 48 1.69 6.71 -4.43
C ILE A 48 1.35 8.20 -4.51
N THR A 49 0.10 8.53 -4.81
CA THR A 49 -0.38 9.92 -4.94
C THR A 49 -1.67 10.09 -4.16
N ILE A 50 -1.71 11.09 -3.29
CA ILE A 50 -2.90 11.50 -2.54
C ILE A 50 -3.66 12.51 -3.41
N LEU A 51 -4.97 12.33 -3.59
CA LEU A 51 -5.85 13.16 -4.40
C LEU A 51 -6.71 14.10 -3.55
#